data_AF-A0AAT9QM88-F1
#
_entry.id   AF-A0AAT9QM88-F1
#
_cell.length_a   1.000
_cell.length_b   1.000
_cell.length_c   1.000
_cell.angle_alpha   90.00
_cell.angle_beta   90.00
_cell.angle_gamma   90.00
#
_symmetry.space_group_name_H-M   'P 1'
#
loop_
_entity.id
_entity.type
_entity.pdbx_description
1 polymer ?
#
loop_
_entity_poly.entity_id
_entity_poly.type
_entity_poly.pdbx_seq_one_letter_code
_entity_poly.pdbx_strand_id
1 'polypeptide(L)'
;MDQNQAPVIDALAEHQRLERYGFTPPAHRQGRVVDPRVLEVLGGQSFKADVVASSGLDDRKSSNGYLSKAEELLAAAVGADQAFFSTCGSSLSVKAAILAVTRGEGSS
;
A
#
# COMPACT_ATOMS: atom_id res chain seq x y z
N MET A 1 -15.02 -16.07 -0.54
CA MET A 1 -13.89 -15.39 0.14
C MET A 1 -14.37 -14.89 1.49
N ASP A 2 -13.50 -14.88 2.50
CA ASP A 2 -13.82 -14.34 3.83
C ASP A 2 -13.52 -12.84 3.88
N GLN A 3 -14.57 -12.03 4.00
CA GLN A 3 -14.51 -10.56 3.96
C GLN A 3 -14.12 -9.91 5.30
N ASN A 4 -13.84 -10.71 6.34
CA ASN A 4 -13.31 -10.19 7.60
C ASN A 4 -11.78 -10.06 7.61
N GLN A 5 -11.10 -10.51 6.55
CA GLN A 5 -9.64 -10.42 6.43
C GLN A 5 -9.22 -9.03 5.93
N ALA A 6 -8.12 -8.51 6.47
CA ALA A 6 -7.55 -7.23 6.05
C ALA A 6 -6.04 -7.39 5.78
N PRO A 7 -5.64 -8.06 4.66
CA PRO A 7 -4.27 -8.54 4.48
C PRO A 7 -3.17 -7.49 4.66
N VAL A 8 -3.40 -6.27 4.18
CA VAL A 8 -2.44 -5.15 4.30
C VAL A 8 -2.33 -4.67 5.76
N ILE A 9 -3.45 -4.60 6.48
CA ILE A 9 -3.47 -4.19 7.89
C ILE A 9 -2.83 -5.26 8.77
N ASP A 10 -3.15 -6.53 8.52
CA ASP A 10 -2.57 -7.67 9.23
C ASP A 10 -1.05 -7.72 9.04
N ALA A 11 -0.57 -7.50 7.81
CA ALA A 11 0.85 -7.42 7.50
C ALA A 11 1.54 -6.25 8.22
N LEU A 12 0.89 -5.08 8.29
CA LEU A 12 1.42 -3.91 9.00
C LEU A 12 1.54 -4.18 10.50
N ALA A 13 0.52 -4.80 11.10
CA ALA A 13 0.52 -5.17 12.50
C ALA A 13 1.66 -6.16 12.83
N GLU A 14 1.84 -7.18 11.99
CA GLU A 14 2.93 -8.15 12.15
C GLU A 14 4.31 -7.50 11.96
N HIS A 15 4.47 -6.64 10.96
CA HIS A 15 5.71 -5.90 10.73
C HIS A 15 6.11 -5.07 11.96
N GLN A 16 5.14 -4.39 12.58
CA GLN A 16 5.36 -3.63 13.81
C GLN A 16 5.67 -4.55 15.01
N ARG A 17 4.95 -5.67 15.16
CA ARG A 17 5.17 -6.64 16.25
C ARG A 17 6.58 -7.26 16.21
N LEU A 18 7.10 -7.50 15.00
CA LEU A 18 8.44 -8.04 14.79
C LEU A 18 9.54 -6.98 14.92
N GLU A 19 9.19 -5.72 15.18
CA GLU A 19 10.11 -4.58 15.24
C GLU A 19 11.07 -4.51 14.04
N ARG A 20 10.57 -4.93 12.86
CA ARG A 20 11.39 -4.97 11.65
C ARG A 20 11.87 -3.56 11.32
N TYR A 21 13.18 -3.41 11.24
CA TYR A 21 13.82 -2.16 10.89
C TYR A 21 15.02 -2.43 9.99
N GLY A 22 15.04 -1.78 8.84
CA GLY A 22 16.14 -1.84 7.88
C GLY A 22 16.72 -0.46 7.61
N PHE A 23 17.86 -0.41 6.93
CA PHE A 23 18.44 0.83 6.40
C PHE A 23 17.70 1.35 5.15
N THR A 24 16.44 0.98 4.99
CA THR A 24 15.56 1.37 3.89
C THR A 24 14.89 2.71 4.19
N PRO A 25 14.37 3.40 3.15
CA PRO A 25 13.40 4.47 3.33
C PRO A 25 12.18 3.99 4.14
N PRO A 26 11.38 4.91 4.73
CA PRO A 26 11.57 6.36 4.77
C PRO A 26 12.66 6.85 5.74
N ALA A 27 13.19 8.06 5.50
CA ALA A 27 14.31 8.63 6.27
C ALA A 27 13.97 8.96 7.74
N HIS A 28 12.68 9.12 8.08
CA HIS A 28 12.22 9.41 9.45
C HIS A 28 12.36 8.21 10.41
N ARG A 29 12.80 7.04 9.90
CA ARG A 29 13.16 5.84 10.66
C ARG A 29 12.07 5.35 11.62
N GLN A 30 10.83 5.27 11.13
CA GLN A 30 9.65 4.86 11.91
C GLN A 30 9.38 5.82 13.10
N GLY A 31 9.67 7.11 12.91
CA GLY A 31 9.51 8.13 13.93
C GLY A 31 10.72 8.37 14.83
N ARG A 32 11.79 7.55 14.75
CA ARG A 32 12.96 7.65 15.66
C ARG A 32 13.75 8.95 15.53
N VAL A 33 13.70 9.60 14.36
CA VAL A 33 14.42 10.86 14.11
C VAL A 33 13.47 12.02 13.83
N VAL A 34 12.20 11.89 14.22
CA VAL A 34 11.18 12.93 14.06
C VAL A 34 11.20 13.86 15.27
N ASP A 35 11.03 15.16 15.03
CA ASP A 35 10.91 16.17 16.09
C ASP A 35 9.74 15.80 17.03
N PRO A 36 9.94 15.78 18.37
CA PRO A 36 8.89 15.43 19.32
C PRO A 36 7.58 16.21 19.15
N ARG A 37 7.64 17.48 18.73
CA ARG A 37 6.46 18.31 18.49
C ARG A 37 5.60 17.79 17.34
N VAL A 38 6.24 17.16 16.35
CA VAL A 38 5.53 16.52 15.22
C VAL A 38 4.88 15.22 15.67
N LEU A 39 5.56 14.44 16.53
CA LEU A 39 5.00 13.22 17.11
C LEU A 39 3.78 13.50 18.00
N GLU A 40 3.80 14.62 18.72
CA GLU A 40 2.67 15.08 19.55
C GLU A 40 1.43 15.39 18.70
N VAL A 41 1.61 15.99 17.53
CA VAL A 41 0.50 16.38 16.64
C VAL A 41 0.01 15.24 15.75
N LEU A 42 0.91 14.49 15.11
CA LEU A 42 0.57 13.47 14.10
C LEU A 42 0.47 12.05 14.64
N GLY A 43 0.99 11.82 15.86
CA GLY A 43 1.09 10.51 16.48
C GLY A 43 2.22 9.64 15.92
N GLY A 44 2.90 8.90 16.80
CA GLY A 44 4.00 8.02 16.42
C GLY A 44 3.58 6.82 15.56
N GLN A 45 2.33 6.38 15.65
CA GLN A 45 1.84 5.21 14.90
C GLN A 45 1.79 5.46 13.39
N SER A 46 1.48 6.68 12.97
CA SER A 46 1.48 7.09 11.56
C SER A 46 2.86 6.86 10.91
N PHE A 47 3.94 7.18 11.63
CA PHE A 47 5.31 6.95 11.15
C PHE A 47 5.72 5.48 11.18
N LYS A 48 5.21 4.69 12.13
CA LYS A 48 5.44 3.24 12.17
C LYS A 48 4.71 2.49 11.05
N ALA A 49 3.57 3.03 10.60
CA ALA A 49 2.80 2.51 9.47
C ALA A 49 3.33 2.97 8.10
N ASP A 50 4.14 4.04 8.06
CA ASP A 50 4.79 4.52 6.83
C ASP A 50 5.99 3.63 6.46
N VAL A 51 5.69 2.57 5.70
CA VAL A 51 6.64 1.55 5.25
C VAL A 51 6.58 1.39 3.73
N VAL A 52 7.70 1.00 3.13
CA VAL A 52 7.74 0.70 1.70
C VAL A 52 7.02 -0.61 1.42
N ALA A 53 6.03 -0.61 0.52
CA ALA A 53 5.18 -1.77 0.25
C ALA A 53 5.99 -3.03 -0.16
N SER A 54 6.88 -2.93 -1.15
CA SER A 54 7.56 -4.10 -1.72
C SER A 54 8.91 -4.43 -1.07
N SER A 55 9.47 -3.57 -0.22
CA SER A 55 10.78 -3.84 0.42
C SER A 55 10.77 -3.71 1.93
N GLY A 56 9.64 -3.28 2.49
CA GLY A 56 9.39 -3.18 3.92
C GLY A 56 8.24 -4.08 4.35
N LEU A 57 7.06 -3.91 3.74
CA LEU A 57 5.84 -4.63 4.15
C LEU A 57 5.76 -6.06 3.59
N ASP A 58 5.92 -6.18 2.28
CA ASP A 58 6.14 -7.45 1.59
C ASP A 58 7.65 -7.68 1.38
N ASP A 59 8.03 -8.87 0.94
CA ASP A 59 9.38 -9.14 0.51
C ASP A 59 9.68 -8.45 -0.84
N ARG A 60 10.97 -8.35 -1.18
CA ARG A 60 11.44 -7.69 -2.42
C ARG A 60 10.80 -8.24 -3.70
N LYS A 61 10.28 -9.47 -3.67
CA LYS A 61 9.66 -10.15 -4.81
C LYS A 61 8.13 -10.07 -4.75
N SER A 62 7.55 -9.39 -3.77
CA SER A 62 6.11 -9.37 -3.46
C SER A 62 5.52 -10.78 -3.31
N SER A 63 6.26 -11.71 -2.71
CA SER A 63 5.90 -13.12 -2.68
C SER A 63 4.78 -13.45 -1.69
N ASN A 64 4.54 -12.61 -0.68
CA ASN A 64 3.41 -12.82 0.23
C ASN A 64 2.08 -12.37 -0.40
N GLY A 65 2.13 -11.49 -1.40
CA GLY A 65 0.96 -11.11 -2.20
C GLY A 65 -0.11 -10.35 -1.41
N TYR A 66 0.28 -9.61 -0.35
CA TYR A 66 -0.68 -8.93 0.53
C TYR A 66 -1.58 -7.94 -0.24
N LEU A 67 -0.99 -7.19 -1.18
CA LEU A 67 -1.73 -6.24 -2.01
C LEU A 67 -2.70 -6.97 -2.94
N SER A 68 -2.22 -7.97 -3.68
CA SER A 68 -3.04 -8.74 -4.63
C SER A 68 -4.21 -9.43 -3.92
N LYS A 69 -3.98 -10.04 -2.76
CA LYS A 69 -5.04 -10.66 -1.96
C LYS A 69 -6.07 -9.64 -1.47
N ALA A 70 -5.64 -8.43 -1.10
CA ALA A 70 -6.56 -7.37 -0.71
C ALA A 70 -7.38 -6.84 -1.91
N GLU A 71 -6.78 -6.74 -3.09
CA GLU A 71 -7.45 -6.37 -4.34
C GLU A 71 -8.46 -7.44 -4.81
N GLU A 72 -8.14 -8.72 -4.64
CA GLU A 72 -9.06 -9.84 -4.88
C GLU A 72 -10.29 -9.78 -3.95
N LEU A 73 -10.07 -9.50 -2.66
CA LEU A 73 -11.17 -9.31 -1.70
C LEU A 73 -12.06 -8.14 -2.09
N LEU A 74 -11.47 -7.03 -2.53
CA LEU A 74 -12.20 -5.86 -3.03
C LEU A 74 -13.02 -6.22 -4.27
N ALA A 75 -12.42 -6.90 -5.26
CA ALA A 75 -13.11 -7.32 -6.48
C ALA A 75 -14.33 -8.18 -6.18
N ALA A 76 -14.18 -9.16 -5.29
CA ALA A 76 -15.27 -10.01 -4.84
C ALA A 76 -16.36 -9.24 -4.08
N ALA A 77 -15.99 -8.23 -3.27
CA ALA A 77 -16.94 -7.43 -2.51
C ALA A 77 -17.79 -6.50 -3.41
N VAL A 78 -17.21 -6.00 -4.50
CA VAL A 78 -17.89 -5.09 -5.44
C VAL A 78 -18.49 -5.78 -6.67
N GLY A 79 -18.31 -7.10 -6.80
CA GLY A 79 -18.81 -7.88 -7.93
C GLY A 79 -18.11 -7.60 -9.26
N ALA A 80 -16.82 -7.25 -9.22
CA ALA A 80 -16.02 -7.00 -10.41
C ALA A 80 -15.06 -8.18 -10.69
N ASP A 81 -14.66 -8.34 -11.96
CA ASP A 81 -13.66 -9.34 -12.34
C ASP A 81 -12.27 -9.01 -11.78
N GLN A 82 -11.93 -7.71 -11.72
CA GLN A 82 -10.71 -7.18 -11.13
C GLN A 82 -10.99 -5.85 -10.44
N ALA A 83 -10.24 -5.56 -9.38
CA ALA A 83 -10.23 -4.28 -8.70
C ALA A 83 -8.79 -3.89 -8.34
N PHE A 84 -8.52 -2.60 -8.30
CA PHE A 84 -7.18 -2.07 -8.00
C PHE A 84 -7.27 -0.96 -6.96
N PHE A 85 -6.30 -0.90 -6.04
CA PHE A 85 -6.18 0.25 -5.15
C PHE A 85 -5.45 1.41 -5.82
N SER A 86 -5.87 2.64 -5.51
CA SER A 86 -5.23 3.86 -5.98
C SER A 86 -5.06 4.85 -4.85
N THR A 87 -3.87 5.46 -4.76
CA THR A 87 -3.54 6.47 -3.75
C THR A 87 -3.81 7.90 -4.21
N CYS A 88 -4.10 8.11 -5.49
CA CYS A 88 -4.20 9.43 -6.12
C CYS A 88 -5.64 9.82 -6.51
N GLY A 89 -6.63 9.17 -5.91
CA GLY A 89 -8.04 9.43 -6.14
C GLY A 89 -8.54 9.06 -7.55
N SER A 90 -9.84 9.24 -7.77
CA SER A 90 -10.54 8.81 -8.98
C SER A 90 -10.01 9.48 -10.26
N SER A 91 -9.58 10.73 -10.18
CA SER A 91 -9.03 11.47 -11.33
C SER A 91 -7.83 10.76 -11.97
N LEU A 92 -6.91 10.21 -11.16
CA LEU A 92 -5.79 9.45 -11.72
C LEU A 92 -6.24 8.06 -12.18
N SER A 93 -7.12 7.40 -11.41
CA SER A 93 -7.64 6.07 -11.75
C SER A 93 -8.35 6.05 -13.10
N VAL A 94 -9.20 7.06 -13.38
CA VAL A 94 -9.90 7.19 -14.67
C VAL A 94 -8.91 7.41 -15.81
N LYS A 95 -7.90 8.28 -15.63
CA LYS A 95 -6.86 8.50 -16.64
C LYS A 95 -6.09 7.21 -16.93
N ALA A 96 -5.71 6.46 -15.90
CA ALA A 96 -5.03 5.18 -16.05
C ALA A 96 -5.89 4.16 -16.80
N ALA A 97 -7.17 4.06 -16.47
CA ALA A 97 -8.11 3.17 -17.16
C ALA A 97 -8.27 3.52 -18.65
N ILE A 98 -8.41 4.80 -18.98
CA ILE A 98 -8.48 5.28 -20.37
C ILE A 98 -7.19 4.89 -21.11
N LEU A 99 -6.02 5.22 -20.56
CA LEU A 99 -4.72 4.91 -21.17
C LEU A 99 -4.49 3.40 -21.36
N ALA A 100 -5.03 2.55 -20.48
CA ALA A 100 -4.89 1.11 -20.59
C ALA A 100 -5.69 0.51 -21.76
N VAL A 101 -6.81 1.12 -22.14
CA VAL A 101 -7.69 0.61 -23.23
C VAL A 101 -7.47 1.31 -24.56
N THR A 102 -6.98 2.55 -24.55
CA THR A 102 -6.65 3.28 -25.78
C THR A 102 -5.23 2.95 -26.22
N ARG A 103 -5.06 2.34 -27.39
CA ARG A 103 -3.78 2.39 -28.11
C ARG A 103 -3.62 3.81 -28.62
N GLY A 104 -2.48 4.46 -28.36
CA GLY A 104 -2.20 5.73 -29.01
C GLY A 104 -2.26 5.53 -30.52
N GLU A 105 -3.20 6.17 -31.20
CA GLU A 105 -3.13 6.32 -32.66
C GLU A 105 -2.00 7.30 -32.97
N GLY A 106 -0.77 6.82 -32.82
CA GLY A 106 0.35 7.34 -33.59
C GLY A 106 0.10 6.93 -35.03
N SER A 107 -0.20 7.90 -35.88
CA SER A 107 -0.08 7.81 -37.33
C SER A 107 1.15 6.97 -37.71
N SER A 108 0.91 5.95 -38.53
CA SER A 108 1.92 5.11 -39.18
C SER A 108 2.88 5.92 -40.04
#